data_AF-A0A1I7UZB4-F1
#
_entry.id   AF-A0A1I7UZB4-F1
#
_cell.length_a   1.000
_cell.length_b   1.000
_cell.length_c   1.000
_cell.angle_alpha   90.00
_cell.angle_beta   90.00
_cell.angle_gamma   90.00
#
_symmetry.space_group_name_H-M   'P 1'
#
loop_
_entity.id
_entity.type
_entity.pdbx_description
1 polymer ?
#
loop_
_entity_poly.entity_id
_entity_poly.type
_entity_poly.pdbx_seq_one_letter_code
_entity_poly.pdbx_strand_id
1 'polypeptide(L)'
;MYREPAFLRHQFFTNSEWPGGCYATPTMSGGRDGGAVATAWAIMLRKGRDGYINACQRIVEGTRQLAYRLQGIEGISIRGSADLCVVSFTTSDVNVYNVIDFMVAKGWHIDPLLSPVAARVPITLSMCEDGVIDHFMDDLEVGINNIKSMEPEKLGTTASFYQMLRKVNDKTLVDELSRIRLAAHYSIPPPSERRSLRTLSVEGRKLSMMGTSGEMGKTRGTPTWISKREGSEEGGHQK
;
A
#
# COMPACT_ATOMS: atom_id res chain seq x y z
N MET A 1 -24.03 11.32 10.35
CA MET A 1 -24.96 11.94 11.32
C MET A 1 -26.21 12.34 10.58
N TYR A 2 -27.38 11.99 11.10
CA TYR A 2 -28.65 12.43 10.51
C TYR A 2 -29.10 13.74 11.17
N ARG A 3 -29.70 14.65 10.40
CA ARG A 3 -30.26 15.90 10.93
C ARG A 3 -31.44 15.63 11.87
N GLU A 4 -32.28 14.66 11.51
CA GLU A 4 -33.48 14.29 12.27
C GLU A 4 -33.47 12.80 12.64
N PRO A 5 -33.97 12.42 13.83
CA PRO A 5 -34.03 11.02 14.26
C PRO A 5 -34.88 10.12 13.35
N ALA A 6 -35.85 10.70 12.64
CA ALA A 6 -36.69 9.96 11.69
C ALA A 6 -35.85 9.31 10.58
N PHE A 7 -34.83 10.00 10.07
CA PHE A 7 -33.95 9.47 9.01
C PHE A 7 -33.10 8.29 9.49
N LEU A 8 -32.66 8.31 10.74
CA LEU A 8 -31.86 7.23 11.32
C LEU A 8 -32.62 5.88 11.29
N ARG A 9 -33.95 5.91 11.44
CA ARG A 9 -34.77 4.68 11.42
C ARG A 9 -34.72 3.96 10.08
N HIS A 10 -34.51 4.67 8.97
CA HIS A 10 -34.36 4.08 7.65
C HIS A 10 -33.00 3.40 7.41
N GLN A 11 -32.01 3.62 8.30
CA GLN A 11 -30.70 2.94 8.23
C GLN A 11 -30.75 1.54 8.84
N PHE A 12 -31.66 1.30 9.79
CA PHE A 12 -31.70 0.06 10.54
C PHE A 12 -32.18 -1.10 9.67
N PHE A 13 -31.55 -2.26 9.87
CA PHE A 13 -32.08 -3.52 9.37
C PHE A 13 -32.71 -4.29 10.53
N THR A 14 -33.93 -4.78 10.33
CA THR A 14 -34.65 -5.61 11.31
C THR A 14 -35.26 -6.83 10.62
N ASN A 15 -35.13 -8.01 11.22
CA ASN A 15 -35.78 -9.24 10.79
C ASN A 15 -36.37 -9.96 12.01
N SER A 16 -37.70 -9.99 12.08
CA SER A 16 -38.46 -10.64 13.16
C SER A 16 -38.81 -12.11 12.86
N GLU A 17 -38.67 -12.55 11.62
CA GLU A 17 -39.07 -13.90 11.17
C GLU A 17 -37.91 -14.90 11.16
N TRP A 18 -36.71 -14.46 11.57
CA TRP A 18 -35.55 -15.33 11.64
C TRP A 18 -35.71 -16.39 12.76
N PRO A 19 -35.50 -17.69 12.50
CA PRO A 19 -35.64 -18.75 13.51
C PRO A 19 -34.75 -18.58 14.75
N GLY A 20 -33.65 -17.82 14.64
CA GLY A 20 -32.76 -17.49 15.76
C GLY A 20 -33.32 -16.40 16.70
N GLY A 21 -34.51 -15.87 16.43
CA GLY A 21 -35.14 -14.79 17.18
C GLY A 21 -35.08 -13.45 16.48
N CYS A 22 -35.53 -12.39 17.16
CA CYS A 22 -35.51 -11.04 16.61
C CYS A 22 -34.05 -10.58 16.37
N TYR A 23 -33.74 -10.24 15.11
CA TYR A 23 -32.44 -9.68 14.72
C TYR A 23 -32.59 -8.22 14.31
N ALA A 24 -31.69 -7.37 14.80
CA ALA A 24 -31.59 -5.98 14.39
C ALA A 24 -30.14 -5.52 14.33
N THR A 25 -29.78 -4.72 13.33
CA THR A 25 -28.47 -4.07 13.26
C THR A 25 -28.60 -2.61 12.79
N PRO A 26 -27.85 -1.67 13.40
CA PRO A 26 -27.87 -0.27 12.99
C PRO A 26 -27.00 0.02 11.75
N THR A 27 -26.18 -0.94 11.30
CA THR A 27 -25.22 -0.78 10.17
C THR A 27 -25.15 -2.06 9.33
N MET A 28 -24.39 -2.06 8.23
CA MET A 28 -24.25 -3.26 7.38
C MET A 28 -23.73 -4.50 8.12
N SER A 29 -22.82 -4.34 9.09
CA SER A 29 -22.21 -5.47 9.81
C SER A 29 -23.02 -5.87 11.04
N GLY A 30 -23.08 -7.18 11.32
CA GLY A 30 -23.57 -7.72 12.59
C GLY A 30 -22.48 -7.67 13.67
N GLY A 31 -21.45 -8.51 13.51
CA GLY A 31 -20.23 -8.44 14.32
C GLY A 31 -19.45 -7.16 14.03
N ARG A 32 -18.91 -6.52 15.08
CA ARG A 32 -18.18 -5.24 14.97
C ARG A 32 -16.91 -5.27 15.81
N ASP A 33 -15.88 -4.60 15.33
CA ASP A 33 -14.63 -4.42 16.07
C ASP A 33 -14.81 -3.35 17.17
N GLY A 34 -14.98 -3.82 18.41
CA GLY A 34 -15.08 -2.94 19.58
C GLY A 34 -13.79 -2.19 19.90
N GLY A 35 -12.63 -2.72 19.51
CA GLY A 35 -11.32 -2.09 19.71
C GLY A 35 -11.16 -0.83 18.87
N ALA A 36 -11.61 -0.85 17.60
CA ALA A 36 -11.64 0.33 16.74
C ALA A 36 -12.52 1.45 17.33
N VAL A 37 -13.68 1.11 17.89
CA VAL A 37 -14.58 2.07 18.54
C VAL A 37 -13.95 2.69 19.79
N ALA A 38 -13.37 1.86 20.66
CA ALA A 38 -12.69 2.32 21.87
C ALA A 38 -11.48 3.22 21.53
N THR A 39 -10.73 2.88 20.47
CA THR A 39 -9.58 3.66 20.01
C THR A 39 -10.02 5.04 19.48
N ALA A 40 -11.07 5.09 18.68
CA ALA A 40 -11.61 6.37 18.21
C ALA A 40 -12.06 7.26 19.39
N TRP A 41 -12.74 6.67 20.37
CA TRP A 41 -13.13 7.39 21.59
C TRP A 41 -11.93 7.90 22.38
N ALA A 42 -10.93 7.05 22.61
CA ALA A 42 -9.72 7.43 23.33
C ALA A 42 -8.93 8.54 22.61
N ILE A 43 -8.85 8.52 21.28
CA ILE A 43 -8.20 9.57 20.48
C ILE A 43 -8.95 10.89 20.61
N MET A 44 -10.29 10.88 20.51
CA MET A 44 -11.09 12.10 20.66
C MET A 44 -10.88 12.74 22.03
N LEU A 45 -10.86 11.94 23.10
CA LEU A 45 -10.58 12.43 24.45
C LEU A 45 -9.16 12.94 24.61
N ARG A 46 -8.17 12.20 24.10
CA ARG A 46 -6.75 12.55 24.21
C ARG A 46 -6.40 13.82 23.44
N LYS A 47 -6.96 14.01 22.25
CA LYS A 47 -6.73 15.20 21.43
C LYS A 47 -7.51 16.40 21.97
N GLY A 48 -8.77 16.19 22.38
CA GLY A 48 -9.65 17.27 22.80
C GLY A 48 -9.88 18.30 21.69
N ARG A 49 -10.63 19.37 22.01
CA ARG A 49 -10.94 20.43 21.05
C ARG A 49 -9.69 21.14 20.54
N ASP A 50 -8.82 21.55 21.45
CA ASP A 50 -7.64 22.36 21.11
C ASP A 50 -6.62 21.57 20.29
N GLY A 51 -6.46 20.27 20.55
CA GLY A 51 -5.60 19.41 19.75
C GLY A 51 -6.09 19.28 18.31
N TYR A 52 -7.40 19.24 18.07
CA TYR A 52 -7.96 19.26 16.72
C TYR A 52 -7.84 20.63 16.05
N ILE A 53 -8.02 21.73 16.80
CA ILE A 53 -7.82 23.09 16.26
C ILE A 53 -6.36 23.28 15.82
N ASN A 54 -5.40 22.95 16.68
CA ASN A 54 -3.98 23.05 16.36
C ASN A 54 -3.59 22.15 15.17
N ALA A 55 -4.07 20.90 15.15
CA ALA A 55 -3.82 20.01 14.03
C ALA A 55 -4.38 20.55 12.71
N CYS A 56 -5.60 21.10 12.73
CA CYS A 56 -6.22 21.72 11.57
C CYS A 56 -5.41 22.92 11.08
N GLN A 57 -5.00 23.82 11.99
CA GLN A 57 -4.18 24.99 11.66
C GLN A 57 -2.86 24.58 10.99
N ARG A 58 -2.15 23.60 11.55
CA ARG A 58 -0.89 23.09 10.96
C ARG A 58 -1.09 22.54 9.55
N ILE A 59 -2.15 21.74 9.34
CA ILE A 59 -2.45 21.15 8.03
C ILE A 59 -2.81 22.22 7.00
N VAL A 60 -3.66 23.18 7.36
CA VAL A 60 -4.06 24.26 6.45
C VAL A 60 -2.86 25.14 6.10
N GLU A 61 -2.00 25.45 7.07
CA GLU A 61 -0.78 26.22 6.82
C GLU A 61 0.20 25.46 5.92
N GLY A 62 0.46 24.18 6.21
CA GLY A 62 1.31 23.35 5.35
C GLY A 62 0.75 23.17 3.93
N THR A 63 -0.57 23.11 3.79
CA THR A 63 -1.25 23.06 2.48
C THR A 63 -1.02 24.35 1.69
N ARG A 64 -1.17 25.51 2.34
CA ARG A 64 -0.92 26.82 1.72
C ARG A 64 0.55 27.01 1.37
N GLN A 65 1.46 26.63 2.27
CA GLN A 65 2.90 26.69 2.05
C GLN A 65 3.30 25.86 0.83
N LEU A 66 2.85 24.60 0.75
CA LEU A 66 3.14 23.75 -0.40
C LEU A 66 2.56 24.33 -1.70
N ALA A 67 1.29 24.77 -1.68
CA ALA A 67 0.66 25.34 -2.86
C ALA A 67 1.38 26.60 -3.36
N TYR A 68 1.79 27.49 -2.44
CA TYR A 68 2.56 28.69 -2.77
C TYR A 68 3.91 28.34 -3.40
N ARG A 69 4.64 27.38 -2.82
CA ARG A 69 5.94 26.93 -3.34
C ARG A 69 5.82 26.30 -4.73
N LEU A 70 4.80 25.47 -4.93
CA LEU A 70 4.50 24.87 -6.24
C LEU A 70 4.14 25.91 -7.31
N GLN A 71 3.42 26.97 -6.96
CA GLN A 71 3.11 28.08 -7.88
C GLN A 71 4.37 28.86 -8.29
N GLY A 72 5.43 28.83 -7.48
CA GLY A 72 6.72 29.45 -7.79
C GLY A 72 7.55 28.70 -8.83
N ILE A 73 7.19 27.45 -9.17
CA ILE A 73 7.90 26.65 -10.16
C ILE A 73 7.31 26.91 -11.55
N GLU A 74 8.17 27.30 -12.50
CA GLU A 74 7.78 27.49 -13.89
C GLU A 74 7.18 26.20 -14.49
N GLY A 75 6.07 26.35 -15.20
CA GLY A 75 5.37 25.24 -15.83
C GLY A 75 4.50 24.40 -14.88
N ILE A 76 4.44 24.70 -13.57
CA ILE A 76 3.47 24.10 -12.64
C ILE A 76 2.24 24.99 -12.52
N SER A 77 1.06 24.37 -12.52
CA SER A 77 -0.20 25.05 -12.21
C SER A 77 -1.03 24.27 -11.20
N ILE A 78 -1.57 24.96 -10.20
CA ILE A 78 -2.49 24.39 -9.21
C ILE A 78 -3.86 24.17 -9.85
N ARG A 79 -4.50 23.05 -9.49
CA ARG A 79 -5.85 22.69 -9.92
C ARG A 79 -6.82 22.88 -8.75
N GLY A 80 -7.74 23.83 -8.89
CA GLY A 80 -8.69 24.20 -7.84
C GLY A 80 -8.04 25.09 -6.77
N SER A 81 -8.66 25.15 -5.59
CA SER A 81 -8.14 25.90 -4.44
C SER A 81 -7.50 24.97 -3.41
N ALA A 82 -6.43 25.44 -2.78
CA ALA A 82 -5.67 24.72 -1.76
C ALA A 82 -6.11 25.16 -0.35
N ASP A 83 -7.41 25.11 -0.07
CA ASP A 83 -7.99 25.74 1.13
C ASP A 83 -7.93 24.87 2.38
N LEU A 84 -7.79 23.55 2.23
CA LEU A 84 -7.93 22.57 3.31
C LEU A 84 -6.69 21.71 3.49
N CYS A 85 -6.72 20.46 3.03
CA CYS A 85 -5.69 19.45 3.31
C CYS A 85 -5.19 18.71 2.06
N VAL A 86 -5.45 19.27 0.87
CA VAL A 86 -5.07 18.64 -0.39
C VAL A 86 -4.58 19.72 -1.33
N VAL A 87 -3.43 19.46 -1.96
CA VAL A 87 -2.95 20.25 -3.09
C VAL A 87 -3.00 19.40 -4.34
N SER A 88 -3.64 19.90 -5.38
CA SER A 88 -3.61 19.28 -6.71
C SER A 88 -2.87 20.18 -7.67
N PHE A 89 -1.93 19.63 -8.43
CA PHE A 89 -1.16 20.39 -9.40
C PHE A 89 -0.97 19.60 -10.69
N THR A 90 -0.64 20.31 -11.77
CA THR A 90 -0.25 19.72 -13.04
C THR A 90 0.96 20.45 -13.58
N THR A 91 1.55 19.94 -14.65
CA THR A 91 2.69 20.55 -15.33
C THR A 91 2.46 20.62 -16.84
N SER A 92 2.90 21.72 -17.46
CA SER A 92 2.92 21.90 -18.92
C SER A 92 4.14 21.29 -19.59
N ASP A 93 5.24 21.15 -18.84
CA ASP A 93 6.56 20.89 -19.42
C ASP A 93 6.85 19.40 -19.55
N VAL A 94 6.38 18.62 -18.58
CA VAL A 94 6.62 17.17 -18.51
C VAL A 94 5.33 16.42 -18.24
N ASN A 95 5.33 15.11 -18.49
CA ASN A 95 4.20 14.28 -18.15
C ASN A 95 4.08 14.14 -16.62
N VAL A 96 3.00 14.69 -16.04
CA VAL A 96 2.78 14.68 -14.58
C VAL A 96 2.82 13.27 -13.98
N TYR A 97 2.45 12.23 -14.73
CA TYR A 97 2.48 10.87 -14.20
C TYR A 97 3.90 10.32 -14.05
N ASN A 98 4.85 10.77 -14.88
CA ASN A 98 6.27 10.42 -14.70
C ASN A 98 6.83 11.11 -13.45
N VAL A 99 6.37 12.34 -13.15
CA VAL A 99 6.71 13.04 -11.89
C VAL A 99 6.19 12.24 -10.70
N ILE A 100 4.96 11.74 -10.78
CA ILE A 100 4.38 10.88 -9.72
C ILE A 100 5.20 9.60 -9.55
N ASP A 101 5.53 8.90 -10.63
CA ASP A 101 6.36 7.68 -10.56
C ASP A 101 7.72 7.96 -9.91
N PHE A 102 8.36 9.09 -10.24
CA PHE A 102 9.62 9.51 -9.62
C PHE A 102 9.47 9.77 -8.11
N MET A 103 8.46 10.55 -7.73
CA MET A 103 8.22 10.90 -6.33
C MET A 103 7.83 9.66 -5.50
N VAL A 104 7.03 8.75 -6.05
CA VAL A 104 6.68 7.47 -5.40
C VAL A 104 7.92 6.59 -5.23
N ALA A 105 8.83 6.55 -6.21
CA ALA A 105 10.09 5.82 -6.08
C ALA A 105 11.00 6.41 -4.98
N LYS A 106 10.89 7.71 -4.69
CA LYS A 106 11.53 8.40 -3.56
C LYS A 106 10.83 8.18 -2.22
N GLY A 107 9.67 7.54 -2.21
CA GLY A 107 8.89 7.24 -1.00
C GLY A 107 7.77 8.24 -0.71
N TRP A 108 7.52 9.22 -1.58
CA TRP A 108 6.42 10.17 -1.42
C TRP A 108 5.08 9.56 -1.82
N HIS A 109 4.02 9.92 -1.11
CA HIS A 109 2.67 9.51 -1.46
C HIS A 109 1.97 10.59 -2.29
N ILE A 110 1.89 10.38 -3.60
CA ILE A 110 1.22 11.28 -4.55
C ILE A 110 0.25 10.47 -5.40
N ASP A 111 -1.00 10.91 -5.45
CA ASP A 111 -2.05 10.22 -6.20
C ASP A 111 -2.22 10.80 -7.62
N PRO A 112 -2.21 9.97 -8.66
CA PRO A 112 -2.57 10.38 -10.01
C PRO A 112 -4.07 10.65 -10.17
N LEU A 113 -4.41 11.75 -10.84
CA LEU A 113 -5.76 12.14 -11.22
C LEU A 113 -5.92 12.09 -12.73
N LEU A 114 -7.08 11.61 -13.20
CA LEU A 114 -7.34 11.35 -14.61
C LEU A 114 -8.06 12.50 -15.34
N SER A 115 -9.03 13.14 -14.69
CA SER A 115 -9.91 14.14 -15.32
C SER A 115 -10.23 15.29 -14.35
N PRO A 116 -9.49 16.42 -14.41
CA PRO A 116 -8.35 16.70 -15.28
C PRO A 116 -7.06 15.95 -14.86
N VAL A 117 -6.09 15.89 -15.76
CA VAL A 117 -4.76 15.30 -15.51
C VAL A 117 -4.01 16.11 -14.47
N ALA A 118 -3.72 15.50 -13.33
CA ALA A 118 -3.05 16.15 -12.22
C ALA A 118 -2.40 15.14 -11.27
N ALA A 119 -1.50 15.64 -10.44
CA ALA A 119 -1.04 15.00 -9.21
C ALA A 119 -1.84 15.55 -8.03
N ARG A 120 -2.19 14.71 -7.06
CA ARG A 120 -2.84 15.09 -5.81
C ARG A 120 -1.95 14.70 -4.63
N VAL A 121 -1.66 15.66 -3.78
CA VAL A 121 -0.85 15.50 -2.57
C VAL A 121 -1.76 15.74 -1.36
N PRO A 122 -2.11 14.70 -0.59
CA PRO A 122 -2.81 14.86 0.68
C PRO A 122 -1.82 15.34 1.76
N ILE A 123 -2.17 16.44 2.43
CA ILE A 123 -1.39 17.03 3.52
C ILE A 123 -1.90 16.48 4.84
N THR A 124 -1.01 15.80 5.55
CA THR A 124 -1.26 15.25 6.88
C THR A 124 -0.30 15.89 7.88
N LEU A 125 -0.47 15.61 9.17
CA LEU A 125 0.43 16.16 10.20
C LEU A 125 1.90 15.82 9.96
N SER A 126 2.20 14.62 9.42
CA SER A 126 3.58 14.22 9.09
C SER A 126 4.21 15.08 8.00
N MET A 127 3.41 15.61 7.08
CA MET A 127 3.88 16.56 6.05
C MET A 127 4.17 17.94 6.65
N CYS A 128 3.58 18.25 7.80
CA CYS A 128 3.69 19.54 8.49
C CYS A 128 4.78 19.53 9.57
N GLU A 129 5.66 18.53 9.57
CA GLU A 129 6.86 18.51 10.41
C GLU A 129 7.97 19.33 9.73
N ASP A 130 8.87 19.87 10.53
CA ASP A 130 9.88 20.83 10.06
C ASP A 130 10.76 20.23 8.96
N GLY A 131 10.93 20.98 7.87
CA GLY A 131 11.76 20.59 6.72
C GLY A 131 11.15 19.56 5.76
N VAL A 132 10.01 18.93 6.10
CA VAL A 132 9.41 17.89 5.22
C VAL A 132 8.90 18.49 3.91
N ILE A 133 8.26 19.66 3.96
CA ILE A 133 7.82 20.37 2.73
C ILE A 133 9.04 20.80 1.91
N ASP A 134 10.13 21.25 2.53
CA ASP A 134 11.33 21.65 1.80
C ASP A 134 11.97 20.46 1.09
N HIS A 135 12.13 19.33 1.79
CA HIS A 135 12.59 18.08 1.18
C HIS A 135 11.69 17.59 0.04
N PHE A 136 10.36 17.75 0.19
CA PHE A 136 9.42 17.44 -0.89
C PHE A 136 9.67 18.30 -2.13
N MET A 137 9.89 19.61 -1.93
CA MET A 137 10.16 20.53 -3.04
C MET A 137 11.50 20.22 -3.72
N ASP A 138 12.55 19.93 -2.95
CA ASP A 138 13.87 19.56 -3.48
C ASP A 138 13.79 18.31 -4.37
N ASP A 139 13.14 17.24 -3.88
CA ASP A 139 12.95 16.01 -4.66
C ASP A 139 12.08 16.26 -5.89
N LEU A 140 11.06 17.12 -5.80
CA LEU A 140 10.19 17.45 -6.92
C LEU A 140 10.96 18.19 -8.02
N GLU A 141 11.77 19.18 -7.69
CA GLU A 141 12.60 19.92 -8.65
C GLU A 141 13.61 19.01 -9.33
N VAL A 142 14.28 18.14 -8.55
CA VAL A 142 15.17 17.11 -9.10
C VAL A 142 14.41 16.18 -10.04
N GLY A 143 13.20 15.75 -9.66
CA GLY A 143 12.34 14.89 -10.48
C GLY A 143 11.97 15.53 -11.81
N ILE A 144 11.53 16.80 -11.78
CA ILE A 144 11.16 17.54 -12.99
C ILE A 144 12.37 17.71 -13.92
N ASN A 145 13.53 18.10 -13.38
CA ASN A 145 14.74 18.29 -14.17
C ASN A 145 15.26 16.97 -14.78
N ASN A 146 15.21 15.88 -14.02
CA ASN A 146 15.56 14.55 -14.53
C ASN A 146 14.64 14.17 -15.69
N ILE A 147 13.33 14.35 -15.54
CA ILE A 147 12.37 13.98 -16.59
C ILE A 147 12.52 14.87 -17.83
N LYS A 148 12.84 16.16 -17.68
CA LYS A 148 13.16 17.06 -18.81
C LYS A 148 14.37 16.58 -19.62
N SER A 149 15.35 15.94 -18.96
CA SER A 149 16.55 15.39 -19.61
C SER A 149 16.37 13.99 -20.21
N MET A 150 15.26 13.30 -19.90
CA MET A 150 14.96 11.96 -20.41
C MET A 150 14.26 12.03 -21.76
N GLU A 151 14.42 10.98 -22.57
CA GLU A 151 13.67 10.85 -23.82
C GLU A 151 12.15 10.79 -23.55
N PRO A 152 11.31 11.49 -24.33
CA PRO A 152 9.87 11.63 -24.07
C PRO A 152 9.08 10.33 -24.00
N GLU A 153 9.60 9.24 -24.60
CA GLU A 153 8.87 7.98 -24.77
C GLU A 153 9.00 7.02 -23.58
N LYS A 154 9.95 7.25 -22.65
CA LYS A 154 10.12 6.37 -21.51
C LYS A 154 9.12 6.71 -20.40
N LEU A 155 8.03 5.95 -20.37
CA LEU A 155 6.98 6.09 -19.36
C LEU A 155 7.25 5.20 -18.15
N GLY A 156 7.00 5.72 -16.95
CA GLY A 156 6.95 4.91 -15.74
C GLY A 156 5.71 3.99 -15.70
N THR A 157 5.64 3.13 -14.69
CA THR A 157 4.55 2.14 -14.54
C THR A 157 3.19 2.82 -14.38
N THR A 158 3.09 3.82 -13.50
CA THR A 158 1.84 4.58 -13.29
C THR A 158 1.52 5.41 -14.52
N ALA A 159 2.52 6.07 -15.11
CA ALA A 159 2.34 6.85 -16.33
C ALA A 159 1.80 6.04 -17.50
N SER A 160 2.28 4.80 -17.66
CA SER A 160 1.80 3.88 -18.69
C SER A 160 0.33 3.49 -18.45
N PHE A 161 0.00 3.10 -17.22
CA PHE A 161 -1.36 2.70 -16.86
C PHE A 161 -2.36 3.85 -17.04
N TYR A 162 -2.05 5.04 -16.51
CA TYR A 162 -2.94 6.19 -16.60
C TYR A 162 -3.06 6.74 -18.02
N GLN A 163 -2.03 6.61 -18.86
CA GLN A 163 -2.16 6.93 -20.29
C GLN A 163 -3.03 5.93 -21.04
N MET A 164 -2.92 4.64 -20.73
CA MET A 164 -3.82 3.63 -21.27
C MET A 164 -5.27 3.97 -20.89
N LEU A 165 -5.55 4.32 -19.62
CA LEU A 165 -6.90 4.73 -19.19
C LEU A 165 -7.46 5.92 -19.97
N ARG A 166 -6.61 6.83 -20.46
CA ARG A 166 -7.05 7.98 -21.27
C ARG A 166 -7.30 7.63 -22.73
N LYS A 167 -6.55 6.67 -23.27
CA LYS A 167 -6.65 6.27 -24.68
C LYS A 167 -7.77 5.24 -24.90
N VAL A 168 -8.01 4.38 -23.92
CA VAL A 168 -9.02 3.33 -24.00
C VAL A 168 -10.37 3.91 -23.60
N ASN A 169 -11.28 4.07 -24.57
CA ASN A 169 -12.64 4.54 -24.32
C ASN A 169 -13.54 3.47 -23.68
N ASP A 170 -13.17 2.20 -23.78
CA ASP A 170 -13.93 1.08 -23.23
C ASP A 170 -13.64 0.90 -21.72
N LYS A 171 -14.60 1.33 -20.90
CA LYS A 171 -14.52 1.21 -19.44
C LYS A 171 -14.54 -0.24 -18.96
N THR A 172 -15.08 -1.17 -19.74
CA THR A 172 -15.16 -2.58 -19.34
C THR A 172 -13.78 -3.23 -19.23
N LEU A 173 -12.85 -2.84 -20.12
CA LEU A 173 -11.44 -3.30 -20.05
C LEU A 173 -10.73 -2.77 -18.80
N VAL A 174 -11.04 -1.54 -18.40
CA VAL A 174 -10.51 -0.93 -17.18
C VAL A 174 -11.00 -1.68 -15.95
N ASP A 175 -12.28 -2.03 -15.92
CA ASP A 175 -12.88 -2.82 -14.85
C ASP A 175 -12.23 -4.21 -14.76
N GLU A 176 -12.00 -4.87 -15.90
CA GLU A 176 -11.38 -6.20 -15.94
C GLU A 176 -9.94 -6.18 -15.43
N LEU A 177 -9.12 -5.20 -15.84
CA LEU A 177 -7.77 -5.01 -15.30
C LEU A 177 -7.79 -4.76 -13.79
N SER A 178 -8.77 -4.01 -13.30
CA SER A 178 -8.95 -3.76 -11.88
C SER A 178 -9.27 -5.06 -11.12
N ARG A 179 -10.11 -5.93 -11.69
CA ARG A 179 -10.41 -7.25 -11.12
C ARG A 179 -9.19 -8.16 -11.10
N ILE A 180 -8.40 -8.19 -12.16
CA ILE A 180 -7.15 -8.97 -12.22
C ILE A 180 -6.18 -8.48 -11.13
N ARG A 181 -6.04 -7.16 -10.95
CA ARG A 181 -5.21 -6.60 -9.88
C ARG A 181 -5.70 -7.01 -8.49
N LEU A 182 -7.01 -6.98 -8.25
CA LEU A 182 -7.57 -7.44 -6.98
C LEU A 182 -7.31 -8.93 -6.76
N ALA A 183 -7.48 -9.78 -7.78
CA ALA A 183 -7.17 -11.20 -7.70
C ALA A 183 -5.68 -11.46 -7.42
N ALA A 184 -4.78 -10.62 -7.94
CA ALA A 184 -3.35 -10.70 -7.66
C ALA A 184 -3.03 -10.51 -6.17
N HIS A 185 -3.78 -9.68 -5.43
CA HIS A 185 -3.60 -9.50 -3.98
C HIS A 185 -3.95 -10.75 -3.16
N TYR A 186 -4.76 -11.66 -3.71
CA TYR A 186 -5.11 -12.95 -3.09
C TYR A 186 -4.31 -14.12 -3.69
N SER A 187 -3.42 -13.85 -4.64
CA SER A 187 -2.62 -14.90 -5.28
C SER A 187 -1.53 -15.36 -4.33
N ILE A 188 -1.57 -16.65 -3.98
CA ILE A 188 -0.49 -17.29 -3.23
C ILE A 188 0.62 -17.58 -4.25
N PRO A 189 1.83 -17.00 -4.10
CA PRO A 189 2.91 -17.29 -5.02
C PRO A 189 3.20 -18.80 -5.00
N PRO A 190 3.46 -19.42 -6.15
CA PRO A 190 3.84 -20.83 -6.17
C PRO A 190 5.09 -21.01 -5.29
N PRO A 191 5.21 -22.12 -4.53
CA PRO A 191 6.37 -22.35 -3.70
C PRO A 191 7.66 -22.22 -4.53
N SER A 192 8.67 -21.55 -3.95
CA SER A 192 9.96 -21.23 -4.58
C SER A 192 10.67 -22.47 -5.11
N GLU A 193 10.48 -23.60 -4.47
CA GLU A 193 10.82 -24.90 -5.00
C GLU A 193 9.65 -25.45 -5.83
N ARG A 194 9.75 -25.31 -7.16
CA ARG A 194 9.05 -26.19 -8.09
C ARG A 194 9.66 -27.60 -8.02
N ARG A 195 9.72 -28.22 -6.83
CA ARG A 195 9.73 -29.68 -6.76
C ARG A 195 8.39 -30.07 -7.34
N SER A 196 8.42 -30.64 -8.54
CA SER A 196 7.29 -31.29 -9.20
C SER A 196 6.39 -31.92 -8.14
N LEU A 197 5.29 -31.26 -7.78
CA LEU A 197 4.22 -31.85 -7.00
C LEU A 197 3.41 -32.76 -7.94
N ARG A 198 4.10 -33.69 -8.61
CA ARG A 198 3.54 -35.02 -8.85
C ARG A 198 3.67 -35.78 -7.55
N THR A 199 2.89 -35.40 -6.55
CA THR A 199 2.46 -36.38 -5.55
C THR A 199 1.05 -36.80 -5.93
N LEU A 200 1.07 -37.90 -6.68
CA LEU A 200 -0.02 -38.79 -7.05
C LEU A 200 -1.12 -38.85 -5.98
N SER A 201 -2.33 -38.49 -6.39
CA SER A 201 -3.55 -39.05 -5.83
C SER A 201 -4.56 -39.14 -6.96
N VAL A 202 -4.65 -40.30 -7.60
CA VAL A 202 -5.86 -40.65 -8.37
C VAL A 202 -6.93 -41.22 -7.44
N GLU A 203 -6.57 -41.74 -6.25
CA GLU A 203 -7.54 -42.38 -5.32
C GLU A 203 -7.18 -42.26 -3.82
N GLY A 204 -6.62 -41.14 -3.36
CA GLY A 204 -6.69 -40.75 -1.94
C GLY A 204 -5.93 -41.63 -0.92
N ARG A 205 -4.88 -42.35 -1.30
CA ARG A 205 -4.01 -43.07 -0.33
C ARG A 205 -2.55 -42.66 -0.39
N LYS A 206 -1.96 -42.42 0.80
CA LYS A 206 -0.56 -42.02 1.01
C LYS A 206 0.34 -43.27 1.02
N LEU A 207 1.39 -43.27 0.20
CA LEU A 207 2.33 -44.39 -0.03
C LEU A 207 3.20 -44.81 1.18
N SER A 208 3.09 -44.17 2.33
CA SER A 208 3.90 -44.48 3.52
C SER A 208 3.38 -45.69 4.34
N MET A 209 2.49 -46.51 3.78
CA MET A 209 1.89 -47.68 4.47
C MET A 209 2.10 -49.03 3.77
N MET A 210 3.02 -49.14 2.80
CA MET A 210 3.41 -50.43 2.25
C MET A 210 4.82 -50.78 2.72
N GLY A 211 4.88 -51.66 3.72
CA GLY A 211 6.14 -52.22 4.19
C GLY A 211 6.76 -53.19 3.17
N THR A 212 8.07 -53.32 3.21
CA THR A 212 8.78 -54.46 2.61
C THR A 212 9.73 -55.05 3.65
N SER A 213 9.22 -56.08 4.32
CA SER A 213 9.99 -57.22 4.80
C SER A 213 10.67 -57.94 3.61
N GLY A 214 11.93 -58.35 3.76
CA GLY A 214 12.57 -59.32 2.86
C GLY A 214 14.04 -59.05 2.55
N GLU A 215 14.89 -60.03 2.83
CA GLU A 215 16.35 -59.99 2.98
C GLU A 215 17.23 -60.06 1.71
N MET A 216 18.50 -59.67 1.94
CA MET A 216 19.79 -60.20 1.42
C MET A 216 20.28 -59.91 -0.02
N GLY A 217 21.48 -59.29 -0.08
CA GLY A 217 22.38 -59.27 -1.24
C GLY A 217 23.69 -58.51 -0.97
N LYS A 218 24.80 -59.24 -0.84
CA LYS A 218 26.12 -58.87 -0.30
C LYS A 218 26.97 -57.81 -1.06
N THR A 219 27.66 -57.00 -0.25
CA THR A 219 29.09 -56.56 -0.27
C THR A 219 29.70 -55.63 -1.33
N ARG A 220 30.37 -54.59 -0.78
CA ARG A 220 31.73 -54.00 -1.04
C ARG A 220 31.63 -52.49 -1.28
N GLY A 221 32.40 -51.58 -0.68
CA GLY A 221 33.40 -51.58 0.39
C GLY A 221 33.65 -50.11 0.77
N THR A 222 33.97 -49.83 2.03
CA THR A 222 34.33 -48.49 2.55
C THR A 222 35.79 -48.15 2.23
N PRO A 223 36.18 -46.87 2.17
CA PRO A 223 36.73 -46.26 3.38
C PRO A 223 36.24 -44.84 3.72
N THR A 224 36.07 -44.67 5.02
CA THR A 224 36.07 -43.49 5.88
C THR A 224 37.14 -42.43 5.60
N TRP A 225 36.81 -41.16 5.89
CA TRP A 225 37.65 -40.28 6.71
C TRP A 225 36.79 -39.44 7.67
N ILE A 226 37.04 -39.63 8.96
CA ILE A 226 36.46 -38.95 10.12
C ILE A 226 37.43 -37.84 10.58
N SER A 227 36.84 -36.77 11.11
CA SER A 227 37.42 -35.67 11.89
C SER A 227 38.48 -36.06 12.93
N LYS A 228 39.36 -35.12 13.29
CA LYS A 228 39.78 -34.94 14.70
C LYS A 228 40.24 -33.51 15.01
N ARG A 229 39.77 -33.01 16.14
CA ARG A 229 40.27 -31.88 16.94
C ARG A 229 41.36 -32.37 17.92
N GLU A 230 41.96 -31.38 18.61
CA GLU A 230 42.84 -31.39 19.81
C GLU A 230 44.33 -31.11 19.50
N GLY A 231 45.10 -30.28 20.22
CA GLY A 231 44.95 -29.51 21.49
C GLY A 231 45.84 -28.23 21.41
N SER A 232 45.58 -27.15 22.17
CA SER A 232 45.99 -26.84 23.56
C SER A 232 47.37 -26.18 23.72
N GLU A 233 47.45 -25.28 24.73
CA GLU A 233 48.61 -24.59 25.34
C GLU A 233 48.97 -23.19 24.79
N GLU A 234 48.61 -22.12 25.52
CA GLU A 234 49.41 -21.39 26.57
C GLU A 234 50.34 -20.34 25.92
N GLY A 235 50.50 -19.10 26.35
CA GLY A 235 50.03 -18.30 27.47
C GLY A 235 50.77 -16.95 27.44
N GLY A 236 50.31 -15.99 28.26
CA GLY A 236 51.18 -14.92 28.81
C GLY A 236 51.32 -13.59 28.07
N HIS A 237 50.59 -12.58 28.58
CA HIS A 237 51.13 -11.33 29.17
C HIS A 237 51.94 -10.35 28.28
N GLN A 238 51.91 -9.03 28.41
CA GLN A 238 51.19 -8.03 29.21
C GLN A 238 51.80 -6.68 28.79
N LYS A 239 50.98 -5.67 28.52
CA LYS A 239 51.10 -4.25 28.92
C LYS A 239 50.07 -3.42 28.16
#